data_AF-A0A8S3HSU8-F1
#
_entry.id   AF-A0A8S3HSU8-F1
#
_cell.length_a   1.000
_cell.length_b   1.000
_cell.length_c   1.000
_cell.angle_alpha   90.00
_cell.angle_beta   90.00
_cell.angle_gamma   90.00
#
_symmetry.space_group_name_H-M   'P 1'
#
loop_
_entity.id
_entity.type
_entity.pdbx_description
1 polymer ?
#
loop_
_entity_poly.entity_id
_entity_poly.type
_entity_poly.pdbx_seq_one_letter_code
_entity_poly.pdbx_strand_id
1 'polypeptide(L)'
;MLASVVFFVFSLPFFILGCGITTHIEVSHRAQDLWLHQPIYRNYVLQHQDALQGGSPYPDVMYDGVCYRGSLHQVAEDTHWYPFMKIAIEYMRDRYPPPLQADNIQGQKFLAFLLGVASHQIADAVWHGSLTGCPNGFIDATAWESFDSDEEKAHSSVDPGGDSVIDYELPIAYIGLTNKWYVPALELQELYKRYAVEYDSPLEVNATAERVQVCSDLMFIGRFGDALFLGVEYPKYSHNNTFLLDNLYEY
;
A
#
# COMPACT_ATOMS: atom_id res chain seq x y z
N MET A 1 33.46 8.57 0.31
CA MET A 1 32.19 8.97 -0.35
C MET A 1 31.60 7.83 -1.18
N LEU A 2 32.29 7.26 -2.18
CA LEU A 2 31.74 6.14 -2.98
C LEU A 2 31.35 4.89 -2.16
N ALA A 3 32.17 4.48 -1.19
CA ALA A 3 31.85 3.32 -0.34
C ALA A 3 30.61 3.53 0.55
N SER A 4 30.33 4.78 0.96
CA SER A 4 29.19 5.11 1.82
C SER A 4 27.87 5.17 1.04
N VAL A 5 27.92 5.58 -0.24
CA VAL A 5 26.76 5.57 -1.14
C VAL A 5 26.41 4.14 -1.53
N VAL A 6 27.41 3.30 -1.81
CA VAL A 6 27.21 1.87 -2.10
C VAL A 6 26.60 1.17 -0.89
N PHE A 7 27.12 1.39 0.32
CA PHE A 7 26.54 0.78 1.52
C PHE A 7 25.08 1.20 1.76
N PHE A 8 24.77 2.50 1.57
CA PHE A 8 23.41 3.02 1.72
C PHE A 8 22.44 2.42 0.69
N VAL A 9 22.86 2.26 -0.57
CA VAL A 9 22.05 1.64 -1.63
C VAL A 9 21.86 0.13 -1.44
N PHE A 10 22.82 -0.57 -0.85
CA PHE A 10 22.71 -2.01 -0.56
C PHE A 10 22.01 -2.33 0.78
N SER A 11 21.96 -1.39 1.73
CA SER A 11 21.25 -1.57 3.01
C SER A 11 19.85 -0.97 3.04
N LEU A 12 19.54 0.00 2.16
CA LEU A 12 18.18 0.56 2.03
C LEU A 12 17.11 -0.50 1.76
N PRO A 13 17.34 -1.51 0.90
CA PRO A 13 16.34 -2.52 0.64
C PRO A 13 15.91 -3.17 1.96
N PHE A 14 16.83 -3.65 2.81
CA PHE A 14 16.44 -4.39 4.02
C PHE A 14 15.57 -3.66 5.05
N PHE A 15 15.43 -2.33 4.98
CA PHE A 15 14.55 -1.55 5.86
C PHE A 15 13.24 -1.09 5.20
N ILE A 16 13.19 -1.10 3.86
CA ILE A 16 12.01 -0.72 3.05
C ILE A 16 11.30 -1.97 2.48
N LEU A 17 12.00 -3.11 2.43
CA LEU A 17 11.55 -4.40 1.91
C LEU A 17 10.53 -5.04 2.87
N GLY A 18 9.32 -5.30 2.36
CA GLY A 18 8.33 -6.16 3.02
C GLY A 18 7.06 -5.49 3.53
N CYS A 19 6.75 -4.26 3.09
CA CYS A 19 5.46 -3.61 3.33
C CYS A 19 4.44 -3.90 2.21
N GLY A 20 4.51 -5.08 1.57
CA GLY A 20 3.54 -5.50 0.55
C GLY A 20 3.40 -4.54 -0.64
N ILE A 21 4.44 -3.78 -1.04
CA ILE A 21 4.30 -2.69 -2.02
C ILE A 21 3.76 -3.25 -3.34
N THR A 22 4.43 -4.28 -3.86
CA THR A 22 4.04 -4.94 -5.10
C THR A 22 2.68 -5.64 -4.92
N THR A 23 2.46 -6.28 -3.77
CA THR A 23 1.23 -7.00 -3.43
C THR A 23 0.02 -6.08 -3.48
N HIS A 24 0.03 -4.95 -2.77
CA HIS A 24 -1.08 -4.01 -2.77
C HIS A 24 -1.32 -3.37 -4.14
N ILE A 25 -0.26 -3.11 -4.90
CA ILE A 25 -0.41 -2.65 -6.28
C ILE A 25 -1.09 -3.72 -7.14
N GLU A 26 -0.66 -4.98 -7.09
CA GLU A 26 -1.24 -6.09 -7.86
C GLU A 26 -2.71 -6.35 -7.50
N VAL A 27 -3.05 -6.39 -6.19
CA VAL A 27 -4.44 -6.56 -5.73
C VAL A 27 -5.32 -5.43 -6.27
N SER A 28 -4.87 -4.18 -6.14
CA SER A 28 -5.59 -3.02 -6.68
C SER A 28 -5.70 -3.05 -8.20
N HIS A 29 -4.70 -3.61 -8.89
CA HIS A 29 -4.68 -3.76 -10.35
C HIS A 29 -5.74 -4.73 -10.83
N ARG A 30 -5.78 -5.93 -10.23
CA ARG A 30 -6.78 -6.97 -10.52
C ARG A 30 -8.20 -6.48 -10.23
N ALA A 31 -8.40 -5.73 -9.14
CA ALA A 31 -9.69 -5.22 -8.75
C ALA A 31 -10.35 -4.31 -9.82
N GLN A 32 -9.56 -3.66 -10.68
CA GLN A 32 -10.07 -2.77 -11.74
C GLN A 32 -10.94 -3.53 -12.77
N ASP A 33 -10.67 -4.82 -12.97
CA ASP A 33 -11.43 -5.64 -13.92
C ASP A 33 -12.76 -6.12 -13.35
N LEU A 34 -12.97 -6.01 -12.04
CA LEU A 34 -14.25 -6.32 -11.38
C LEU A 34 -15.26 -5.17 -11.48
N TRP A 35 -14.84 -3.98 -11.90
CA TRP A 35 -15.71 -2.78 -11.97
C TRP A 35 -16.52 -2.68 -13.26
N LEU A 36 -16.90 -3.81 -13.87
CA LEU A 36 -17.68 -3.87 -15.11
C LEU A 36 -19.03 -3.12 -14.99
N HIS A 37 -19.59 -3.04 -13.78
CA HIS A 37 -20.85 -2.36 -13.50
C HIS A 37 -20.71 -0.89 -13.10
N GLN A 38 -19.47 -0.36 -13.04
CA GLN A 38 -19.16 1.02 -12.65
C GLN A 38 -18.21 1.67 -13.67
N PRO A 39 -18.64 1.84 -14.94
CA PRO A 39 -17.75 2.19 -16.05
C PRO A 39 -17.07 3.55 -15.90
N ILE A 40 -17.69 4.50 -15.19
CA ILE A 40 -17.13 5.83 -14.94
C ILE A 40 -15.92 5.73 -14.00
N TYR A 41 -16.07 5.05 -12.85
CA TYR A 41 -14.98 4.88 -11.89
C TYR A 41 -13.86 4.02 -12.45
N ARG A 42 -14.21 2.97 -13.20
CA ARG A 42 -13.23 2.17 -13.95
C ARG A 42 -12.43 3.04 -14.91
N ASN A 43 -13.07 3.93 -15.65
CA ASN A 43 -12.37 4.80 -16.58
C ASN A 43 -11.40 5.76 -15.86
N TYR A 44 -11.78 6.33 -14.72
CA TYR A 44 -10.87 7.20 -13.95
C TYR A 44 -9.63 6.43 -13.49
N VAL A 45 -9.80 5.23 -12.96
CA VAL A 45 -8.65 4.45 -12.50
C VAL A 45 -7.76 4.01 -13.65
N LEU A 46 -8.33 3.53 -14.77
CA LEU A 46 -7.54 3.17 -15.96
C LEU A 46 -6.75 4.37 -16.54
N GLN A 47 -7.31 5.59 -16.46
CA GLN A 47 -6.65 6.80 -16.93
C GLN A 47 -5.59 7.34 -15.96
N HIS A 48 -5.70 7.03 -14.68
CA HIS A 48 -4.85 7.56 -13.60
C HIS A 48 -4.18 6.44 -12.79
N GLN A 49 -3.49 5.52 -13.49
CA GLN A 49 -2.71 4.45 -12.85
C GLN A 49 -1.59 5.00 -11.94
N ASP A 50 -1.06 6.18 -12.22
CA ASP A 50 -0.10 6.87 -11.36
C ASP A 50 -0.68 7.16 -9.97
N ALA A 51 -1.97 7.50 -9.92
CA ALA A 51 -2.69 7.75 -8.69
C ALA A 51 -3.13 6.47 -8.00
N LEU A 52 -3.64 5.48 -8.74
CA LEU A 52 -3.98 4.18 -8.15
C LEU A 52 -2.75 3.55 -7.51
N GLN A 53 -1.67 3.36 -8.27
CA GLN A 53 -0.44 2.73 -7.75
C GLN A 53 0.20 3.54 -6.61
N GLY A 54 0.03 4.86 -6.59
CA GLY A 54 0.49 5.69 -5.47
C GLY A 54 -0.38 5.57 -4.23
N GLY A 55 -1.67 5.28 -4.39
CA GLY A 55 -2.61 5.06 -3.29
C GLY A 55 -2.54 3.64 -2.71
N SER A 56 -2.21 2.65 -3.54
CA SER A 56 -2.25 1.24 -3.13
C SER A 56 -1.34 0.90 -1.95
N PRO A 57 -0.06 1.31 -1.89
CA PRO A 57 0.79 1.08 -0.72
C PRO A 57 0.81 2.31 0.22
N TYR A 58 -0.05 3.31 0.00
CA TYR A 58 0.03 4.57 0.74
C TYR A 58 -0.12 4.43 2.26
N PRO A 59 -1.03 3.59 2.79
CA PRO A 59 -1.15 3.41 4.23
C PRO A 59 0.19 3.08 4.92
N ASP A 60 1.08 2.34 4.25
CA ASP A 60 2.37 1.91 4.81
C ASP A 60 3.50 2.93 4.73
N VAL A 61 3.36 4.00 3.94
CA VAL A 61 4.49 4.91 3.63
C VAL A 61 5.12 5.55 4.88
N MET A 62 4.35 5.65 5.96
CA MET A 62 4.74 6.30 7.21
C MET A 62 5.17 5.34 8.33
N TYR A 63 5.15 4.02 8.10
CA TYR A 63 5.72 3.04 9.04
C TYR A 63 7.24 3.00 9.01
N ASP A 64 7.82 3.30 7.86
CA ASP A 64 9.23 3.10 7.59
C ASP A 64 10.14 3.84 8.59
N GLY A 65 11.09 3.12 9.19
CA GLY A 65 12.09 3.67 10.09
C GLY A 65 13.04 4.67 9.42
N VAL A 66 13.19 4.62 8.10
CA VAL A 66 13.86 5.63 7.26
C VAL A 66 13.00 6.89 7.18
N CYS A 67 11.66 6.78 7.09
CA CYS A 67 10.81 7.96 7.06
C CYS A 67 10.67 8.61 8.44
N TYR A 68 11.40 9.70 8.66
CA TYR A 68 11.40 10.45 9.92
C TYR A 68 11.53 9.57 11.18
N ARG A 69 12.31 8.49 11.11
CA ARG A 69 12.57 7.57 12.25
C ARG A 69 11.30 6.95 12.83
N GLY A 70 10.31 6.64 11.97
CA GLY A 70 9.04 6.04 12.39
C GLY A 70 8.16 6.97 13.24
N SER A 71 8.47 8.27 13.34
CA SER A 71 7.68 9.21 14.15
C SER A 71 6.27 9.48 13.61
N LEU A 72 5.93 8.92 12.44
CA LEU A 72 4.61 8.96 11.82
C LEU A 72 3.90 7.61 11.85
N HIS A 73 4.41 6.63 12.60
CA HIS A 73 3.83 5.28 12.69
C HIS A 73 2.33 5.32 13.05
N GLN A 74 1.92 6.13 14.03
CA GLN A 74 0.48 6.25 14.36
C GLN A 74 -0.35 6.84 13.21
N VAL A 75 0.22 7.75 12.41
CA VAL A 75 -0.48 8.29 11.24
C VAL A 75 -0.67 7.23 10.17
N ALA A 76 0.33 6.35 9.99
CA ALA A 76 0.20 5.16 9.14
C ALA A 76 -0.94 4.27 9.67
N GLU A 77 -0.90 3.87 10.94
CA GLU A 77 -1.96 3.08 11.59
C GLU A 77 -3.35 3.67 11.35
N ASP A 78 -3.55 4.96 11.64
CA ASP A 78 -4.84 5.63 11.47
C ASP A 78 -5.30 5.66 9.99
N THR A 79 -4.35 5.67 9.04
CA THR A 79 -4.61 5.61 7.59
C THR A 79 -5.12 4.23 7.14
N HIS A 80 -4.86 3.15 7.89
CA HIS A 80 -5.32 1.79 7.55
C HIS A 80 -6.81 1.56 7.80
N TRP A 81 -7.46 2.43 8.56
CA TRP A 81 -8.78 2.13 9.09
C TRP A 81 -9.88 3.03 8.52
N TYR A 82 -11.12 2.55 8.67
CA TYR A 82 -12.33 3.22 8.22
C TYR A 82 -12.43 4.73 8.59
N PRO A 83 -12.04 5.18 9.80
CA PRO A 83 -12.04 6.60 10.16
C PRO A 83 -11.36 7.53 9.14
N PHE A 84 -10.20 7.14 8.61
CA PHE A 84 -9.49 7.92 7.59
C PHE A 84 -10.30 8.00 6.29
N MET A 85 -10.82 6.86 5.82
CA MET A 85 -11.60 6.78 4.58
C MET A 85 -12.89 7.61 4.66
N LYS A 86 -13.55 7.65 5.84
CA LYS A 86 -14.71 8.51 6.08
C LYS A 86 -14.37 9.98 5.83
N ILE A 87 -13.32 10.48 6.47
CA ILE A 87 -12.87 11.88 6.31
C ILE A 87 -12.45 12.17 4.86
N ALA A 88 -11.78 11.23 4.21
CA ALA A 88 -11.37 11.36 2.81
C ALA A 88 -12.57 11.51 1.86
N ILE A 89 -13.63 10.71 2.06
CA ILE A 89 -14.86 10.78 1.27
C ILE A 89 -15.60 12.09 1.53
N GLU A 90 -15.68 12.55 2.77
CA GLU A 90 -16.29 13.83 3.13
C GLU A 90 -15.52 15.00 2.48
N TYR A 91 -14.19 15.02 2.61
CA TYR A 91 -13.34 15.99 1.93
C TYR A 91 -13.53 15.97 0.41
N MET A 92 -13.58 14.78 -0.19
CA MET A 92 -13.79 14.63 -1.63
C MET A 92 -15.14 15.24 -2.06
N ARG A 93 -16.20 15.00 -1.30
CA ARG A 93 -17.54 15.56 -1.60
C ARG A 93 -17.55 17.09 -1.49
N ASP A 94 -16.81 17.66 -0.56
CA ASP A 94 -16.67 19.11 -0.40
C ASP A 94 -15.86 19.74 -1.53
N ARG A 95 -14.71 19.13 -1.87
CA ARG A 95 -13.70 19.72 -2.75
C ARG A 95 -13.92 19.40 -4.23
N TYR A 96 -14.40 18.19 -4.51
CA TYR A 96 -14.57 17.60 -5.83
C TYR A 96 -15.97 16.97 -5.96
N PRO A 97 -17.05 17.78 -5.88
CA PRO A 97 -18.40 17.25 -5.79
C PRO A 97 -18.77 16.40 -7.02
N PRO A 98 -19.43 15.25 -6.83
CA PRO A 98 -19.89 14.44 -7.94
C PRO A 98 -21.07 15.11 -8.69
N PRO A 99 -21.26 14.82 -9.99
CA PRO A 99 -20.39 13.97 -10.82
C PRO A 99 -19.07 14.69 -11.16
N LEU A 100 -17.95 13.96 -11.07
CA LEU A 100 -16.66 14.48 -11.52
C LEU A 100 -16.74 14.76 -13.03
N GLN A 101 -16.54 16.02 -13.41
CA GLN A 101 -16.51 16.42 -14.82
C GLN A 101 -15.21 15.91 -15.47
N ALA A 102 -15.24 15.75 -16.80
CA ALA A 102 -14.10 15.24 -17.57
C ALA A 102 -12.83 16.10 -17.43
N ASP A 103 -13.00 17.41 -17.20
CA ASP A 103 -11.92 18.39 -17.00
C ASP A 103 -11.43 18.48 -15.55
N ASN A 104 -12.13 17.88 -14.59
CA ASN A 104 -11.70 17.80 -13.19
C ASN A 104 -10.68 16.67 -12.97
N ILE A 105 -9.53 16.78 -13.63
CA ILE A 105 -8.47 15.76 -13.59
C ILE A 105 -7.97 15.53 -12.16
N GLN A 106 -7.86 16.58 -11.33
CA GLN A 106 -7.40 16.43 -9.95
C GLN A 106 -8.39 15.64 -9.10
N GLY A 107 -9.69 15.90 -9.23
CA GLY A 107 -10.72 15.11 -8.54
C GLY A 107 -10.72 13.65 -8.99
N GLN A 108 -10.49 13.38 -10.27
CA GLN A 108 -10.38 12.01 -10.79
C GLN A 108 -9.13 11.28 -10.26
N LYS A 109 -7.98 11.96 -10.23
CA LYS A 109 -6.76 11.41 -9.63
C LYS A 109 -6.90 11.17 -8.14
N PHE A 110 -7.47 12.12 -7.41
CA PHE A 110 -7.72 11.96 -5.98
C PHE A 110 -8.64 10.77 -5.71
N LEU A 111 -9.70 10.59 -6.50
CA LEU A 111 -10.55 9.41 -6.39
C LEU A 111 -9.79 8.11 -6.70
N ALA A 112 -9.02 8.07 -7.78
CA ALA A 112 -8.23 6.89 -8.14
C ALA A 112 -7.23 6.51 -7.03
N PHE A 113 -6.58 7.52 -6.44
CA PHE A 113 -5.72 7.38 -5.27
C PHE A 113 -6.47 6.79 -4.07
N LEU A 114 -7.65 7.34 -3.71
CA LEU A 114 -8.45 6.82 -2.60
C LEU A 114 -8.96 5.40 -2.84
N LEU A 115 -9.21 5.02 -4.10
CA LEU A 115 -9.57 3.63 -4.43
C LEU A 115 -8.38 2.68 -4.26
N GLY A 116 -7.16 3.13 -4.51
CA GLY A 116 -5.94 2.40 -4.15
C GLY A 116 -5.83 2.19 -2.64
N VAL A 117 -6.01 3.27 -1.86
CA VAL A 117 -6.03 3.20 -0.38
C VAL A 117 -7.12 2.24 0.10
N ALA A 118 -8.34 2.32 -0.43
CA ALA A 118 -9.42 1.41 -0.06
C ALA A 118 -9.08 -0.05 -0.38
N SER A 119 -8.38 -0.31 -1.49
CA SER A 119 -7.91 -1.64 -1.84
C SER A 119 -6.92 -2.18 -0.80
N HIS A 120 -5.99 -1.35 -0.34
CA HIS A 120 -5.07 -1.68 0.76
C HIS A 120 -5.83 -2.10 2.02
N GLN A 121 -6.72 -1.22 2.50
CA GLN A 121 -7.45 -1.45 3.75
C GLN A 121 -8.26 -2.75 3.74
N ILE A 122 -8.89 -3.08 2.60
CA ILE A 122 -9.66 -4.31 2.44
C ILE A 122 -8.73 -5.53 2.35
N ALA A 123 -7.62 -5.42 1.62
CA ALA A 123 -6.63 -6.48 1.52
C ALA A 123 -6.09 -6.82 2.92
N ASP A 124 -5.67 -5.83 3.70
CA ASP A 124 -5.15 -6.02 5.05
C ASP A 124 -6.16 -6.63 6.01
N ALA A 125 -7.43 -6.26 5.90
CA ALA A 125 -8.48 -6.86 6.72
C ALA A 125 -8.56 -8.39 6.53
N VAL A 126 -8.39 -8.86 5.29
CA VAL A 126 -8.38 -10.30 4.96
C VAL A 126 -7.01 -10.93 5.23
N TRP A 127 -5.94 -10.20 4.96
CA TRP A 127 -4.55 -10.67 5.11
C TRP A 127 -4.20 -10.90 6.58
N HIS A 128 -4.44 -9.89 7.42
CA HIS A 128 -4.15 -9.88 8.86
C HIS A 128 -5.29 -10.43 9.72
N GLY A 129 -6.42 -10.85 9.13
CA GLY A 129 -7.41 -11.75 9.73
C GLY A 129 -7.77 -11.47 11.18
N SER A 130 -7.20 -12.28 12.07
CA SER A 130 -7.38 -12.22 13.53
C SER A 130 -7.13 -10.83 14.13
N LEU A 131 -6.18 -10.05 13.60
CA LEU A 131 -5.89 -8.68 14.06
C LEU A 131 -7.03 -7.70 13.75
N THR A 132 -7.84 -7.98 12.74
CA THR A 132 -8.95 -7.12 12.28
C THR A 132 -10.33 -7.67 12.63
N GLY A 133 -10.38 -8.81 13.33
CA GLY A 133 -11.63 -9.49 13.71
C GLY A 133 -12.23 -10.36 12.61
N CYS A 134 -11.49 -10.66 11.55
CA CYS A 134 -11.85 -11.63 10.51
C CYS A 134 -11.25 -13.00 10.86
N PRO A 135 -12.03 -13.97 11.39
CA PRO A 135 -11.48 -15.25 11.76
C PRO A 135 -11.01 -16.05 10.53
N ASN A 136 -9.78 -16.57 10.58
CA ASN A 136 -9.12 -17.32 9.51
C ASN A 136 -8.72 -16.44 8.31
N GLY A 137 -8.05 -15.31 8.57
CA GLY A 137 -7.40 -14.55 7.51
C GLY A 137 -6.21 -15.30 6.92
N PHE A 138 -5.57 -14.68 5.94
CA PHE A 138 -4.48 -15.31 5.18
C PHE A 138 -3.31 -15.73 6.06
N ILE A 139 -2.88 -14.85 6.99
CA ILE A 139 -1.82 -15.16 7.96
C ILE A 139 -2.23 -16.31 8.89
N ASP A 140 -3.47 -16.30 9.40
CA ASP A 140 -3.96 -17.35 10.30
C ASP A 140 -3.93 -18.73 9.60
N ALA A 141 -4.41 -18.78 8.34
CA ALA A 141 -4.43 -19.99 7.54
C ALA A 141 -3.01 -20.47 7.20
N THR A 142 -2.11 -19.54 6.86
CA THR A 142 -0.70 -19.83 6.60
C THR A 142 0.00 -20.34 7.85
N ALA A 143 -0.26 -19.75 9.02
CA ALA A 143 0.32 -20.18 10.28
C ALA A 143 -0.08 -21.62 10.58
N TRP A 144 -1.36 -21.93 10.41
CA TRP A 144 -1.90 -23.27 10.63
C TRP A 144 -1.32 -24.31 9.66
N GLU A 145 -1.18 -23.99 8.37
CA GLU A 145 -0.74 -24.93 7.34
C GLU A 145 0.79 -25.10 7.27
N SER A 146 1.52 -23.98 7.25
CA SER A 146 2.95 -23.95 6.93
C SER A 146 3.87 -23.73 8.15
N PHE A 147 3.35 -23.30 9.31
CA PHE A 147 4.19 -22.86 10.44
C PHE A 147 3.78 -23.41 11.82
N ASP A 148 3.12 -24.58 11.90
CA ASP A 148 2.72 -25.20 13.18
C ASP A 148 1.90 -24.27 14.10
N SER A 149 1.05 -23.42 13.50
CA SER A 149 0.27 -22.35 14.16
C SER A 149 1.10 -21.22 14.79
N ASP A 150 2.34 -21.01 14.33
CA ASP A 150 3.19 -19.87 14.71
C ASP A 150 2.86 -18.65 13.83
N GLU A 151 1.97 -17.79 14.33
CA GLU A 151 1.50 -16.59 13.63
C GLU A 151 2.63 -15.57 13.36
N GLU A 152 3.60 -15.42 14.27
CA GLU A 152 4.71 -14.47 14.09
C GLU A 152 5.63 -14.90 12.94
N LYS A 153 5.92 -16.21 12.85
CA LYS A 153 6.67 -16.75 11.71
C LYS A 153 5.89 -16.66 10.40
N ALA A 154 4.59 -16.94 10.43
CA ALA A 154 3.75 -16.79 9.25
C ALA A 154 3.73 -15.35 8.76
N HIS A 155 3.46 -14.39 9.64
CA HIS A 155 3.44 -12.95 9.34
C HIS A 155 4.78 -12.48 8.74
N SER A 156 5.89 -12.78 9.40
CA SER A 156 7.23 -12.42 8.92
C SER A 156 7.63 -13.13 7.62
N SER A 157 6.96 -14.23 7.27
CA SER A 157 7.16 -14.91 5.99
C SER A 157 6.25 -14.38 4.88
N VAL A 158 4.99 -14.05 5.15
CA VAL A 158 4.04 -13.69 4.09
C VAL A 158 4.18 -12.25 3.64
N ASP A 159 4.46 -11.29 4.53
CA ASP A 159 4.49 -9.88 4.12
C ASP A 159 5.60 -9.59 3.09
N PRO A 160 6.87 -9.97 3.32
CA PRO A 160 7.90 -9.90 2.26
C PRO A 160 7.76 -11.02 1.22
N GLY A 161 7.09 -12.13 1.58
CA GLY A 161 6.92 -13.27 0.68
C GLY A 161 5.94 -12.99 -0.46
N GLY A 162 4.87 -12.25 -0.20
CA GLY A 162 3.86 -11.87 -1.18
C GLY A 162 4.48 -11.10 -2.33
N ASP A 163 5.26 -10.06 -2.02
CA ASP A 163 5.99 -9.27 -3.00
C ASP A 163 7.00 -10.14 -3.77
N SER A 164 7.76 -10.99 -3.07
CA SER A 164 8.73 -11.90 -3.68
C SER A 164 8.10 -12.88 -4.68
N VAL A 165 6.96 -13.49 -4.32
CA VAL A 165 6.24 -14.44 -5.17
C VAL A 165 5.59 -13.73 -6.35
N ILE A 166 4.95 -12.58 -6.12
CA ILE A 166 4.33 -11.79 -7.19
C ILE A 166 5.38 -11.29 -8.19
N ASP A 167 6.51 -10.76 -7.71
CA ASP A 167 7.61 -10.29 -8.55
C ASP A 167 8.20 -11.40 -9.43
N TYR A 168 8.20 -12.65 -8.93
CA TYR A 168 8.76 -13.80 -9.64
C TYR A 168 7.77 -14.44 -10.63
N GLU A 169 6.53 -14.68 -10.19
CA GLU A 169 5.57 -15.53 -10.91
C GLU A 169 4.72 -14.75 -11.91
N LEU A 170 4.47 -13.45 -11.67
CA LEU A 170 3.45 -12.70 -12.39
C LEU A 170 4.04 -11.71 -13.41
N PRO A 171 3.33 -11.44 -14.53
CA PRO A 171 3.78 -10.49 -15.55
C PRO A 171 3.52 -9.03 -15.12
N ILE A 172 4.15 -8.59 -14.03
CA ILE A 172 3.91 -7.29 -13.38
C ILE A 172 4.73 -6.11 -13.95
N ALA A 173 5.22 -6.22 -15.19
CA ALA A 173 6.04 -5.16 -15.79
C ALA A 173 5.35 -3.78 -15.77
N TYR A 174 4.01 -3.75 -15.77
CA TYR A 174 3.21 -2.53 -15.68
C TYR A 174 3.41 -1.73 -14.37
N ILE A 175 3.87 -2.38 -13.29
CA ILE A 175 4.22 -1.72 -12.02
C ILE A 175 5.51 -0.90 -12.22
N GLY A 176 6.56 -1.54 -12.75
CA GLY A 176 7.86 -0.90 -12.99
C GLY A 176 7.88 0.11 -14.15
N LEU A 177 6.99 -0.03 -15.13
CA LEU A 177 6.90 0.87 -16.30
C LEU A 177 6.31 2.25 -15.94
N THR A 178 5.55 2.35 -14.86
CA THR A 178 4.98 3.61 -14.39
C THR A 178 6.06 4.42 -13.67
N ASN A 179 6.65 5.38 -14.40
CA ASN A 179 7.68 6.29 -13.86
C ASN A 179 7.11 7.50 -13.11
N LYS A 180 5.80 7.52 -12.86
CA LYS A 180 5.08 8.57 -12.16
C LYS A 180 4.22 7.96 -11.09
N TRP A 181 4.42 8.40 -9.86
CA TRP A 181 3.56 8.13 -8.74
C TRP A 181 2.86 9.44 -8.38
N TYR A 182 1.54 9.41 -8.17
CA TYR A 182 0.79 10.55 -7.69
C TYR A 182 0.40 10.34 -6.24
N VAL A 183 0.84 11.24 -5.36
CA VAL A 183 0.36 11.38 -3.98
C VAL A 183 -0.16 12.80 -3.77
N PRO A 184 -1.43 12.98 -3.34
CA PRO A 184 -2.05 14.28 -3.13
C PRO A 184 -1.66 14.88 -1.77
N ALA A 185 -0.37 15.18 -1.56
CA ALA A 185 0.17 15.50 -0.24
C ALA A 185 -0.50 16.71 0.46
N LEU A 186 -0.95 17.70 -0.32
CA LEU A 186 -1.67 18.86 0.23
C LEU A 186 -3.06 18.48 0.72
N GLU A 187 -3.82 17.71 -0.06
CA GLU A 187 -5.10 17.16 0.36
C GLU A 187 -4.93 16.28 1.59
N LEU A 188 -3.95 15.38 1.59
CA LEU A 188 -3.67 14.45 2.69
C LEU A 188 -3.36 15.18 4.00
N GLN A 189 -2.53 16.22 3.97
CA GLN A 189 -2.31 17.06 5.15
C GLN A 189 -3.63 17.65 5.69
N GLU A 190 -4.55 18.05 4.80
CA GLU A 190 -5.85 18.56 5.22
C GLU A 190 -6.72 17.47 5.85
N LEU A 191 -6.69 16.25 5.29
CA LEU A 191 -7.38 15.09 5.87
C LEU A 191 -6.86 14.80 7.27
N TYR A 192 -5.54 14.75 7.47
CA TYR A 192 -4.95 14.47 8.78
C TYR A 192 -5.28 15.56 9.81
N LYS A 193 -5.39 16.82 9.40
CA LYS A 193 -5.88 17.89 10.28
C LYS A 193 -7.34 17.71 10.66
N ARG A 194 -8.20 17.29 9.72
CA ARG A 194 -9.62 16.98 10.01
C ARG A 194 -9.72 15.79 10.96
N TYR A 195 -8.94 14.74 10.71
CA TYR A 195 -8.83 13.56 11.55
C TYR A 195 -8.43 13.91 12.97
N ALA A 196 -7.39 14.72 13.12
CA ALA A 196 -6.89 15.15 14.41
C ALA A 196 -7.97 15.81 15.29
N VAL A 197 -8.83 16.62 14.66
CA VAL A 197 -9.92 17.30 15.35
C VAL A 197 -11.08 16.36 15.66
N GLU A 198 -11.47 15.51 14.71
CA GLU A 198 -12.64 14.65 14.84
C GLU A 198 -12.43 13.48 15.82
N TYR A 199 -11.21 12.92 15.83
CA TYR A 199 -10.87 11.73 16.60
C TYR A 199 -9.96 12.01 17.81
N ASP A 200 -9.74 13.28 18.16
CA ASP A 200 -8.83 13.71 19.25
C ASP A 200 -7.43 13.08 19.13
N SER A 201 -6.91 13.06 17.91
CA SER A 201 -5.61 12.47 17.55
C SER A 201 -4.63 13.59 17.20
N PRO A 202 -3.90 14.17 18.18
CA PRO A 202 -3.08 15.35 17.94
C PRO A 202 -1.77 15.06 17.20
N LEU A 203 -1.40 13.80 16.96
CA LEU A 203 -0.15 13.45 16.27
C LEU A 203 -0.26 13.65 14.76
N GLU A 204 -1.48 13.64 14.23
CA GLU A 204 -1.84 13.58 12.83
C GLU A 204 -1.60 14.94 12.19
N VAL A 205 -1.64 16.02 12.98
CA VAL A 205 -1.19 17.36 12.53
C VAL A 205 0.28 17.38 12.12
N ASN A 206 1.08 16.41 12.57
CA ASN A 206 2.48 16.30 12.19
C ASN A 206 2.67 15.67 10.81
N ALA A 207 1.62 15.12 10.18
CA ALA A 207 1.65 14.63 8.81
C ALA A 207 1.51 15.80 7.82
N THR A 208 2.53 16.66 7.79
CA THR A 208 2.57 17.79 6.85
C THR A 208 2.75 17.30 5.42
N ALA A 209 2.36 18.11 4.44
CA ALA A 209 2.46 17.75 3.02
C ALA A 209 3.91 17.41 2.62
N GLU A 210 4.90 18.12 3.17
CA GLU A 210 6.31 17.79 2.98
C GLU A 210 6.63 16.38 3.49
N ARG A 211 6.20 16.05 4.70
CA ARG A 211 6.53 14.76 5.33
C ARG A 211 5.84 13.59 4.62
N VAL A 212 4.57 13.77 4.26
CA VAL A 212 3.80 12.82 3.45
C VAL A 212 4.50 12.58 2.10
N GLN A 213 4.92 13.65 1.42
CA GLN A 213 5.61 13.52 0.14
C GLN A 213 6.93 12.78 0.28
N VAL A 214 7.77 13.13 1.27
CA VAL A 214 9.06 12.47 1.51
C VAL A 214 8.87 10.98 1.79
N CYS A 215 7.94 10.60 2.66
CA CYS A 215 7.64 9.19 2.95
C CYS A 215 7.19 8.44 1.69
N SER A 216 6.30 9.05 0.92
CA SER A 216 5.78 8.45 -0.32
C SER A 216 6.86 8.29 -1.39
N ASP A 217 7.76 9.26 -1.51
CA ASP A 217 8.90 9.20 -2.45
C ASP A 217 9.90 8.10 -2.06
N LEU A 218 10.12 7.89 -0.77
CA LEU A 218 10.94 6.78 -0.28
C LEU A 218 10.31 5.43 -0.63
N MET A 219 8.99 5.28 -0.46
CA MET A 219 8.27 4.06 -0.84
C MET A 219 8.31 3.83 -2.37
N PHE A 220 8.16 4.89 -3.16
CA PHE A 220 8.30 4.81 -4.62
C PHE A 220 9.69 4.34 -5.05
N ILE A 221 10.75 4.74 -4.33
CA ILE A 221 12.12 4.23 -4.53
C ILE A 221 12.21 2.76 -4.08
N GLY A 222 11.62 2.43 -2.93
CA GLY A 222 11.53 1.07 -2.37
C GLY A 222 11.01 0.04 -3.35
N ARG A 223 9.94 0.39 -4.08
CA ARG A 223 9.37 -0.43 -5.17
C ARG A 223 10.36 -0.89 -6.23
N PHE A 224 11.37 -0.07 -6.55
CA PHE A 224 12.42 -0.50 -7.49
C PHE A 224 13.40 -1.48 -6.82
N GLY A 225 13.57 -1.39 -5.51
CA GLY A 225 14.27 -2.38 -4.70
C GLY A 225 13.56 -3.74 -4.77
N ASP A 226 12.24 -3.76 -4.55
CA ASP A 226 11.42 -4.98 -4.62
C ASP A 226 11.63 -5.70 -5.96
N ALA A 227 11.31 -4.99 -7.05
CA ALA A 227 11.39 -5.53 -8.42
C ALA A 227 12.80 -6.02 -8.82
N LEU A 228 13.86 -5.51 -8.20
CA LEU A 228 15.25 -5.92 -8.48
C LEU A 228 15.75 -7.05 -7.58
N PHE A 229 15.24 -7.15 -6.34
CA PHE A 229 15.86 -7.99 -5.31
C PHE A 229 14.91 -9.01 -4.68
N LEU A 230 13.61 -8.72 -4.52
CA LEU A 230 12.70 -9.67 -3.87
C LEU A 230 12.41 -10.90 -4.72
N GLY A 231 12.31 -10.77 -6.04
CA GLY A 231 12.21 -11.94 -6.92
C GLY A 231 13.39 -12.92 -6.79
N VAL A 232 14.57 -12.46 -6.33
CA VAL A 232 15.74 -13.34 -6.08
C VAL A 232 15.56 -14.16 -4.80
N GLU A 233 14.84 -13.61 -3.82
CA GLU A 233 14.50 -14.30 -2.58
C GLU A 233 13.35 -15.29 -2.75
N TYR A 234 12.77 -15.43 -3.95
CA TYR A 234 11.68 -16.35 -4.22
C TYR A 234 11.90 -17.76 -3.65
N PRO A 235 13.06 -18.44 -3.82
CA PRO A 235 13.27 -19.78 -3.27
C PRO A 235 13.20 -19.85 -1.73
N LYS A 236 13.50 -18.75 -1.03
CA LYS A 236 13.41 -18.69 0.44
C LYS A 236 11.96 -18.71 0.90
N TYR A 237 11.09 -17.96 0.23
CA TYR A 237 9.68 -17.85 0.59
C TYR A 237 8.87 -19.02 0.02
N SER A 238 9.18 -19.46 -1.21
CA SER A 238 8.45 -20.54 -1.89
C SER A 238 8.66 -21.92 -1.24
N HIS A 239 9.85 -22.20 -0.70
CA HIS A 239 10.12 -23.52 -0.07
C HIS A 239 9.52 -23.68 1.33
N ASN A 240 9.35 -22.58 2.06
CA ASN A 240 8.92 -22.61 3.46
C ASN A 240 7.43 -22.27 3.64
N ASN A 241 6.75 -21.87 2.57
CA ASN A 241 5.37 -21.41 2.62
C ASN A 241 4.62 -21.89 1.36
N THR A 242 4.17 -23.14 1.39
CA THR A 242 3.40 -23.76 0.30
C THR A 242 2.04 -23.10 0.14
N PHE A 243 1.42 -22.69 1.25
CA PHE A 243 0.12 -22.02 1.24
C PHE A 243 0.14 -20.71 0.42
N LEU A 244 1.22 -19.92 0.52
CA LEU A 244 1.39 -18.69 -0.24
C LEU A 244 1.41 -18.92 -1.75
N LEU A 245 2.05 -20.00 -2.22
CA LEU A 245 2.11 -20.34 -3.64
C LEU A 245 0.79 -20.90 -4.16
N ASP A 246 0.20 -21.83 -3.41
CA ASP A 246 -1.02 -22.54 -3.82
C ASP A 246 -2.21 -21.57 -3.97
N ASN A 247 -2.21 -20.48 -3.21
CA ASN A 247 -3.28 -19.49 -3.17
C ASN A 247 -2.92 -18.15 -3.83
N LEU A 248 -1.82 -18.05 -4.60
CA LEU A 248 -1.34 -16.81 -5.25
C LEU A 248 -2.41 -16.05 -6.07
N TYR A 249 -3.37 -16.77 -6.62
CA TYR A 249 -4.44 -16.22 -7.44
C TYR A 249 -5.76 -16.01 -6.67
N GLU A 250 -5.80 -16.37 -5.39
CA GLU A 250 -6.98 -16.32 -4.54
C GLU A 250 -6.99 -15.12 -3.58
N TYR A 251 -5.84 -14.46 -3.40
CA TYR A 251 -5.72 -13.19 -2.70
C TYR A 251 -5.50 -12.00 -3.65
#